data_AF-A0A7V5FV33-F1
#
_entry.id   AF-A0A7V5FV33-F1
#
_cell.length_a   1.000
_cell.length_b   1.000
_cell.length_c   1.000
_cell.angle_alpha   90.00
_cell.angle_beta   90.00
_cell.angle_gamma   90.00
#
_symmetry.space_group_name_H-M   'P 1'
#
loop_
_entity.id
_entity.type
_entity.pdbx_description
1 polymer ?
#
loop_
_entity_poly.entity_id
_entity_poly.type
_entity_poly.pdbx_seq_one_letter_code
_entity_poly.pdbx_strand_id
1 'polypeptide(L)'
;RYRLEPEWVIVVLAALVYSGDLVLAIPGKKYDATGLPQLAGTLVSELTQFKHMERPKDWNLPALKALFELLDLAPGLAQEVTQGKDGPVQQLQKAISQMVEKLVLLQQNLQSGLLFWGRNLLPEEEAQKLRTRLDETKTFLESLQAYSSPGKLKNFRYDAQEVTSHRDGLNSLAEIESLQELVTDLGSTASFLSTAEAVLPAEHEWVGKMKKARDEVLAQLGDPDKRGAATFREQTQRKLADLKKAYVQTYLGMHTKARLGVNEDKRKTRLMSDKRLKMLQKLSTIDLMPRQHLSNFQNRLAGLKSCFALTEQELDATPVCPHCNYKPGVEPPAVPAGTVLDELDEELDKLVENWTQTLLTNLEDPTTKGNLDLLKPEPKKLVNGFIKKRALPDEIDQDFIHALGEVLSGLQKVPVKIADLRAALLSGGSPATPAEMKKRFEEYLDELTKGKEPGKVRIVLE
;
A
#
# COMPACT_ATOMS: atom_id res chain seq x y z
N ARG A 1 -1.74 63.75 -35.04
CA ARG A 1 -2.78 62.68 -34.96
C ARG A 1 -4.05 63.11 -34.23
N TYR A 2 -4.06 64.23 -33.48
CA TYR A 2 -5.29 64.73 -32.82
C TYR A 2 -5.75 66.13 -33.28
N ARG A 3 -4.93 66.88 -34.05
CA ARG A 3 -5.25 68.20 -34.67
C ARG A 3 -5.93 69.20 -33.72
N LEU A 4 -5.68 69.11 -32.41
CA LEU A 4 -6.20 70.03 -31.42
C LEU A 4 -5.47 71.36 -31.54
N GLU A 5 -6.21 72.46 -31.45
CA GLU A 5 -5.60 73.79 -31.34
C GLU A 5 -4.84 73.89 -30.01
N PRO A 6 -3.68 74.57 -29.97
CA PRO A 6 -2.83 74.65 -28.76
C PRO A 6 -3.58 75.09 -27.51
N GLU A 7 -4.58 75.96 -27.67
CA GLU A 7 -5.43 76.50 -26.61
C GLU A 7 -6.23 75.39 -25.92
N TRP A 8 -6.78 74.43 -26.69
CA TRP A 8 -7.51 73.30 -26.13
C TRP A 8 -6.59 72.31 -25.40
N VAL A 9 -5.33 72.18 -25.83
CA VAL A 9 -4.34 71.38 -25.11
C VAL A 9 -4.11 71.99 -23.72
N ILE A 10 -4.04 73.31 -23.61
CA ILE A 10 -3.92 74.00 -22.31
C ILE A 10 -5.14 73.74 -21.43
N VAL A 11 -6.36 73.67 -21.97
CA VAL A 11 -7.57 73.34 -21.18
C VAL A 11 -7.47 71.93 -20.61
N VAL A 12 -7.02 70.94 -21.40
CA VAL A 12 -6.81 69.57 -20.92
C VAL A 12 -5.71 69.51 -19.87
N LEU A 13 -4.60 70.22 -20.08
CA LEU A 13 -3.51 70.30 -19.10
C LEU A 13 -3.95 71.00 -17.81
N ALA A 14 -4.77 72.05 -17.91
CA ALA A 14 -5.33 72.74 -16.75
C ALA A 14 -6.28 71.83 -15.95
N ALA A 15 -7.06 70.99 -16.62
CA ALA A 15 -7.89 69.97 -15.96
C ALA A 15 -7.04 68.93 -15.23
N LEU A 16 -5.91 68.51 -15.81
CA LEU A 16 -4.96 67.58 -15.18
C LEU A 16 -4.16 68.23 -14.03
N VAL A 17 -3.87 69.54 -14.13
CA VAL A 17 -3.30 70.32 -13.01
C VAL A 17 -4.32 70.45 -11.88
N TYR A 18 -5.59 70.67 -12.22
CA TYR A 18 -6.69 70.76 -11.26
C TYR A 18 -6.94 69.44 -10.52
N SER A 19 -6.90 68.30 -11.22
CA SER A 19 -7.03 66.98 -10.60
C SER A 19 -5.80 66.55 -9.79
N GLY A 20 -4.70 67.32 -9.85
CA GLY A 20 -3.47 66.98 -9.17
C GLY A 20 -2.71 65.83 -9.82
N ASP A 21 -2.90 65.61 -11.12
CA ASP A 21 -2.21 64.58 -11.91
C ASP A 21 -0.98 65.13 -12.63
N LEU A 22 -0.89 66.45 -12.79
CA LEU A 22 0.14 67.12 -13.60
C LEU A 22 0.60 68.46 -13.00
N VAL A 23 1.87 68.79 -13.17
CA VAL A 23 2.44 70.12 -12.97
C VAL A 23 2.87 70.67 -14.30
N LEU A 24 2.31 71.83 -14.65
CA LEU A 24 2.64 72.54 -15.88
C LEU A 24 3.81 73.50 -15.61
N ALA A 25 4.94 73.30 -16.28
CA ALA A 25 6.10 74.17 -16.16
C ALA A 25 6.23 75.09 -17.38
N ILE A 26 6.17 76.40 -17.15
CA ILE A 26 6.47 77.44 -18.14
C ILE A 26 7.83 78.11 -17.81
N PRO A 27 8.41 78.91 -18.69
CA PRO A 27 9.63 79.68 -18.36
C PRO A 27 9.44 80.51 -17.09
N GLY A 28 10.19 80.17 -16.03
CA GLY A 28 10.19 80.91 -14.77
C GLY A 28 9.07 80.58 -13.76
N LYS A 29 8.07 79.75 -14.12
CA LYS A 29 6.96 79.38 -13.21
C LYS A 29 6.50 77.93 -13.38
N LYS A 30 5.95 77.36 -12.31
CA LYS A 30 5.31 76.04 -12.29
C LYS A 30 3.93 76.15 -11.65
N TYR A 31 2.98 75.42 -12.19
CA TYR A 31 1.60 75.38 -11.71
C TYR A 31 1.25 73.94 -11.32
N ASP A 32 0.99 73.74 -10.03
CA ASP A 32 0.39 72.54 -9.46
C ASP A 32 -1.08 72.80 -9.07
N ALA A 33 -1.74 71.82 -8.44
CA ALA A 33 -3.13 71.95 -8.02
C ALA A 33 -3.38 73.16 -7.08
N THR A 34 -2.37 73.61 -6.33
CA THR A 34 -2.45 74.79 -5.45
C THR A 34 -2.27 76.11 -6.21
N GLY A 35 -1.56 76.06 -7.34
CA GLY A 35 -1.33 77.18 -8.26
C GLY A 35 -2.45 77.44 -9.27
N LEU A 36 -3.59 76.73 -9.19
CA LEU A 36 -4.69 76.86 -10.16
C LEU A 36 -5.20 78.29 -10.36
N PRO A 37 -5.40 79.13 -9.31
CA PRO A 37 -5.83 80.51 -9.50
C PRO A 37 -4.82 81.34 -10.30
N GLN A 38 -3.53 81.04 -10.14
CA GLN A 38 -2.46 81.71 -10.88
C GLN A 38 -2.38 81.21 -12.33
N LEU A 39 -2.64 79.91 -12.55
CA LEU A 39 -2.75 79.33 -13.89
C LEU A 39 -3.91 79.95 -14.67
N ALA A 40 -5.08 80.11 -14.04
CA ALA A 40 -6.26 80.73 -14.65
C ALA A 40 -6.06 82.21 -15.00
N GLY A 41 -5.20 82.92 -14.26
CA GLY A 41 -4.85 84.32 -14.53
C GLY A 41 -3.70 84.51 -15.53
N THR A 42 -3.10 83.44 -16.04
CA THR A 42 -1.97 83.50 -16.99
C THR A 42 -2.49 83.51 -18.44
N LEU A 43 -1.89 84.32 -19.32
CA LEU A 43 -2.31 84.42 -20.72
C LEU A 43 -2.09 83.08 -21.45
N VAL A 44 -3.05 82.68 -22.28
CA VAL A 44 -2.97 81.42 -23.05
C VAL A 44 -1.76 81.41 -23.99
N SER A 45 -1.36 82.55 -24.53
CA SER A 45 -0.13 82.70 -25.33
C SER A 45 1.15 82.38 -24.57
N GLU A 46 1.16 82.53 -23.24
CA GLU A 46 2.28 82.15 -22.37
C GLU A 46 2.21 80.66 -21.99
N LEU A 47 1.00 80.15 -21.73
CA LEU A 47 0.78 78.74 -21.37
C LEU A 47 1.08 77.79 -22.54
N THR A 48 0.80 78.19 -23.78
CA THR A 48 1.13 77.41 -24.99
C THR A 48 2.64 77.24 -25.21
N GLN A 49 3.47 78.09 -24.58
CA GLN A 49 4.94 77.99 -24.59
C GLN A 49 5.49 77.20 -23.39
N PHE A 50 4.73 76.23 -22.87
CA PHE A 50 5.19 75.40 -21.77
C PHE A 50 6.48 74.63 -22.11
N LYS A 51 7.37 74.50 -21.12
CA LYS A 51 8.68 73.87 -21.27
C LYS A 51 8.60 72.36 -21.18
N HIS A 52 7.91 71.85 -20.16
CA HIS A 52 7.70 70.43 -19.92
C HIS A 52 6.51 70.23 -18.98
N MET A 53 6.04 69.00 -18.92
CA MET A 53 5.07 68.53 -17.94
C MET A 53 5.81 67.61 -16.98
N GLU A 54 5.54 67.74 -15.69
CA GLU A 54 6.05 66.83 -14.66
C GLU A 54 4.89 66.34 -13.79
N ARG A 55 5.04 65.18 -13.11
CA ARG A 55 4.05 64.77 -12.12
C ARG A 55 4.19 65.63 -10.86
N PRO A 56 3.08 65.96 -10.16
CA PRO A 56 3.13 66.69 -8.90
C PRO A 56 4.08 66.03 -7.91
N LYS A 57 4.89 66.87 -7.25
CA LYS A 57 5.81 66.43 -6.19
C LYS A 57 5.08 66.20 -4.85
N ASP A 58 3.76 66.18 -4.86
CA ASP A 58 2.95 65.78 -3.73
C ASP A 58 2.83 64.27 -3.66
N TRP A 59 2.61 63.78 -2.45
CA TRP A 59 2.50 62.35 -2.21
C TRP A 59 1.28 61.78 -2.92
N ASN A 60 1.45 60.71 -3.70
CA ASN A 60 0.33 59.90 -4.21
C ASN A 60 -0.28 59.07 -3.06
N LEU A 61 -0.90 59.77 -2.12
CA LEU A 61 -1.46 59.20 -0.91
C LEU A 61 -2.56 58.16 -1.19
N PRO A 62 -3.45 58.34 -2.20
CA PRO A 62 -4.42 57.30 -2.56
C PRO A 62 -3.75 55.98 -2.96
N ALA A 63 -2.74 56.02 -3.83
CA ALA A 63 -2.06 54.82 -4.29
C ALA A 63 -1.18 54.18 -3.20
N LEU A 64 -0.57 55.00 -2.32
CA LEU A 64 0.13 54.48 -1.15
C LEU A 64 -0.81 53.78 -0.17
N LYS A 65 -1.99 54.36 0.10
CA LYS A 65 -3.01 53.68 0.95
C LYS A 65 -3.43 52.35 0.33
N ALA A 66 -3.72 52.33 -0.96
CA ALA A 66 -4.06 51.11 -1.70
C ALA A 66 -2.92 50.07 -1.62
N LEU A 67 -1.66 50.49 -1.67
CA LEU A 67 -0.51 49.59 -1.60
C LEU A 67 -0.35 48.94 -0.22
N PHE A 68 -0.50 49.73 0.85
CA PHE A 68 -0.47 49.19 2.21
C PHE A 68 -1.63 48.20 2.41
N GLU A 69 -2.84 48.56 1.97
CA GLU A 69 -4.03 47.73 2.10
C GLU A 69 -3.94 46.45 1.25
N LEU A 70 -3.35 46.51 0.05
CA LEU A 70 -3.10 45.34 -0.81
C LEU A 70 -2.28 44.26 -0.10
N LEU A 71 -1.31 44.67 0.72
CA LEU A 71 -0.42 43.80 1.49
C LEU A 71 -0.91 43.56 2.93
N ASP A 72 -2.20 43.81 3.18
CA ASP A 72 -2.88 43.67 4.48
C ASP A 72 -2.20 44.47 5.61
N LEU A 73 -1.59 45.62 5.28
CA LEU A 73 -1.06 46.60 6.22
C LEU A 73 -2.06 47.74 6.44
N ALA A 74 -2.02 48.36 7.63
CA ALA A 74 -2.95 49.45 7.94
C ALA A 74 -2.74 50.67 7.00
N PRO A 75 -3.80 51.17 6.32
CA PRO A 75 -3.65 52.28 5.37
C PRO A 75 -3.21 53.59 6.03
N GLY A 76 -3.39 53.72 7.35
CA GLY A 76 -2.87 54.85 8.14
C GLY A 76 -1.34 54.97 8.12
N LEU A 77 -0.62 53.87 7.88
CA LEU A 77 0.84 53.85 7.77
C LEU A 77 1.34 54.66 6.57
N ALA A 78 0.55 54.78 5.50
CA ALA A 78 0.87 55.65 4.37
C ALA A 78 1.00 57.13 4.79
N GLN A 79 0.20 57.57 5.77
CA GLN A 79 0.31 58.93 6.31
C GLN A 79 1.62 59.13 7.07
N GLU A 80 2.07 58.11 7.80
CA GLU A 80 3.34 58.16 8.53
C GLU A 80 4.56 58.20 7.61
N VAL A 81 4.48 57.57 6.43
CA VAL A 81 5.50 57.72 5.37
C VAL A 81 5.61 59.18 4.93
N THR A 82 4.48 59.88 4.76
CA THR A 82 4.50 61.32 4.37
C THR A 82 5.15 62.22 5.42
N GLN A 83 5.20 61.77 6.68
CA GLN A 83 5.89 62.43 7.80
C GLN A 83 7.38 62.07 7.89
N GLY A 84 7.91 61.30 6.95
CA GLY A 84 9.33 60.92 6.88
C GLY A 84 9.73 59.78 7.80
N LYS A 85 8.77 59.00 8.33
CA LYS A 85 9.09 57.85 9.19
C LYS A 85 9.53 56.64 8.35
N ASP A 86 10.67 56.05 8.72
CA ASP A 86 11.20 54.85 8.03
C ASP A 86 10.49 53.56 8.43
N GLY A 87 9.91 53.48 9.63
CA GLY A 87 9.24 52.27 10.16
C GLY A 87 8.17 51.68 9.23
N PRO A 88 7.19 52.47 8.76
CA PRO A 88 6.20 52.03 7.77
C PRO A 88 6.82 51.48 6.47
N VAL A 89 7.93 52.07 6.01
CA VAL A 89 8.62 51.64 4.79
C VAL A 89 9.31 50.30 5.00
N GLN A 90 9.91 50.07 6.17
CA GLN A 90 10.50 48.78 6.52
C GLN A 90 9.44 47.68 6.61
N GLN A 91 8.26 47.97 7.19
CA GLN A 91 7.14 47.02 7.25
C GLN A 91 6.65 46.65 5.84
N LEU A 92 6.49 47.65 4.98
CA LEU A 92 6.12 47.47 3.58
C LEU A 92 7.14 46.59 2.83
N GLN A 93 8.43 46.90 2.93
CA GLN A 93 9.50 46.14 2.28
C GLN A 93 9.61 44.69 2.79
N LYS A 94 9.33 44.47 4.08
CA LYS A 94 9.24 43.14 4.66
C LYS A 94 8.06 42.35 4.07
N ALA A 95 6.87 42.95 4.01
CA ALA A 95 5.69 42.31 3.43
C ALA A 95 5.88 41.99 1.95
N ILE A 96 6.46 42.91 1.17
CA ILE A 96 6.82 42.70 -0.24
C ILE A 96 7.76 41.50 -0.38
N SER A 97 8.86 41.47 0.37
CA SER A 97 9.84 40.38 0.31
C SER A 97 9.22 39.02 0.61
N GLN A 98 8.38 38.94 1.66
CA GLN A 98 7.67 37.72 2.04
C GLN A 98 6.69 37.25 0.96
N MET A 99 5.95 38.17 0.34
CA MET A 99 5.00 37.82 -0.73
C MET A 99 5.71 37.38 -2.00
N VAL A 100 6.82 38.03 -2.39
CA VAL A 100 7.64 37.62 -3.54
C VAL A 100 8.22 36.22 -3.31
N GLU A 101 8.74 35.93 -2.12
CA GLU A 101 9.25 34.61 -1.76
C GLU A 101 8.17 33.52 -1.90
N LYS A 102 6.97 33.78 -1.35
CA LYS A 102 5.81 32.88 -1.49
C LYS A 102 5.41 32.65 -2.94
N LEU A 103 5.33 33.72 -3.73
CA LEU A 103 4.98 33.65 -5.15
C LEU A 103 5.99 32.80 -5.93
N VAL A 104 7.28 32.98 -5.69
CA VAL A 104 8.34 32.20 -6.34
C VAL A 104 8.23 30.73 -5.97
N LEU A 105 8.09 30.41 -4.68
CA LEU A 105 7.96 29.02 -4.21
C LEU A 105 6.73 28.34 -4.80
N LEU A 106 5.59 29.03 -4.79
CA LEU A 106 4.33 28.49 -5.28
C LEU A 106 4.34 28.32 -6.81
N GLN A 107 4.93 29.25 -7.57
CA GLN A 107 5.13 29.11 -9.01
C GLN A 107 5.97 27.87 -9.36
N GLN A 108 7.03 27.58 -8.60
CA GLN A 108 7.84 26.36 -8.77
C GLN A 108 7.00 25.10 -8.52
N ASN A 109 6.23 25.06 -7.44
CA ASN A 109 5.36 23.93 -7.12
C ASN A 109 4.24 23.73 -8.17
N LEU A 110 3.77 24.81 -8.81
CA LEU A 110 2.79 24.76 -9.88
C LEU A 110 3.36 24.19 -11.19
N GLN A 111 4.68 24.19 -11.38
CA GLN A 111 5.32 23.54 -12.53
C GLN A 111 5.27 22.01 -12.41
N SER A 112 5.39 21.46 -11.21
CA SER A 112 5.23 20.02 -10.96
C SER A 112 3.79 19.52 -11.08
N GLY A 113 2.81 20.43 -11.18
CA GLY A 113 1.39 20.12 -11.17
C GLY A 113 0.88 19.79 -9.76
N LEU A 114 -0.44 19.91 -9.57
CA LEU A 114 -1.07 19.60 -8.29
C LEU A 114 -1.83 18.29 -8.39
N LEU A 115 -1.13 17.20 -8.04
CA LEU A 115 -1.63 15.84 -8.22
C LEU A 115 -2.35 15.33 -6.97
N PHE A 116 -3.53 14.75 -7.16
CA PHE A 116 -4.26 14.00 -6.14
C PHE A 116 -4.85 12.73 -6.74
N TRP A 117 -4.57 11.57 -6.13
CA TRP A 117 -4.87 10.23 -6.71
C TRP A 117 -4.45 10.09 -8.19
N GLY A 118 -3.29 10.64 -8.54
CA GLY A 118 -2.75 10.59 -9.91
C GLY A 118 -3.49 11.46 -10.93
N ARG A 119 -4.46 12.29 -10.52
CA ARG A 119 -5.10 13.29 -11.39
C ARG A 119 -4.61 14.69 -11.05
N ASN A 120 -4.38 15.50 -12.07
CA ASN A 120 -4.09 16.92 -11.88
C ASN A 120 -5.39 17.65 -11.51
N LEU A 121 -5.37 18.40 -10.41
CA LEU A 121 -6.52 19.15 -9.91
C LEU A 121 -6.79 20.43 -10.71
N LEU A 122 -5.75 20.96 -11.37
CA LEU A 122 -5.85 22.14 -12.22
C LEU A 122 -5.69 21.70 -13.69
N PRO A 123 -6.70 21.89 -14.54
CA PRO A 123 -6.55 21.76 -15.99
C PRO A 123 -5.43 22.69 -16.50
N GLU A 124 -4.70 22.28 -17.54
CA GLU A 124 -3.54 23.06 -18.04
C GLU A 124 -3.91 24.49 -18.44
N GLU A 125 -5.12 24.70 -18.99
CA GLU A 125 -5.61 26.04 -19.35
C GLU A 125 -5.81 26.94 -18.11
N GLU A 126 -6.38 26.40 -17.03
CA GLU A 126 -6.57 27.12 -15.76
C GLU A 126 -5.21 27.37 -15.09
N ALA A 127 -4.34 26.36 -15.06
CA ALA A 127 -2.99 26.47 -14.53
C ALA A 127 -2.18 27.55 -15.27
N GLN A 128 -2.29 27.63 -16.60
CA GLN A 128 -1.60 28.66 -17.38
C GLN A 128 -2.12 30.07 -17.08
N LYS A 129 -3.44 30.26 -16.97
CA LYS A 129 -4.04 31.55 -16.58
C LYS A 129 -3.57 31.98 -15.20
N LEU A 130 -3.54 31.06 -14.24
CA LEU A 130 -3.02 31.31 -12.89
C LEU A 130 -1.53 31.67 -12.92
N ARG A 131 -0.70 30.94 -13.67
CA ARG A 131 0.73 31.22 -13.82
C ARG A 131 0.99 32.64 -14.33
N THR A 132 0.29 33.05 -15.40
CA THR A 132 0.42 34.41 -15.95
C THR A 132 0.04 35.47 -14.92
N ARG A 133 -1.11 35.30 -14.24
CA ARG A 133 -1.57 36.25 -13.23
C ARG A 133 -0.60 36.35 -12.03
N LEU A 134 -0.07 35.22 -11.56
CA LEU A 134 0.91 35.22 -10.46
C LEU A 134 2.22 35.89 -10.89
N ASP A 135 2.64 35.72 -12.14
CA ASP A 135 3.86 36.34 -12.68
C ASP A 135 3.73 37.85 -12.83
N GLU A 136 2.57 38.34 -13.26
CA GLU A 136 2.24 39.77 -13.31
C GLU A 136 2.27 40.40 -11.91
N THR A 137 1.63 39.76 -10.92
CA THR A 137 1.66 40.23 -9.53
C THR A 137 3.07 40.17 -8.93
N LYS A 138 3.84 39.12 -9.21
CA LYS A 138 5.24 39.00 -8.79
C LYS A 138 6.09 40.14 -9.36
N THR A 139 6.03 40.37 -10.67
CA THR A 139 6.77 41.43 -11.36
C THR A 139 6.43 42.81 -10.77
N PHE A 140 5.14 43.04 -10.48
CA PHE A 140 4.71 44.25 -9.80
C PHE A 140 5.35 44.37 -8.41
N LEU A 141 5.26 43.36 -7.55
CA LEU A 141 5.85 43.39 -6.21
C LEU A 141 7.38 43.54 -6.23
N GLU A 142 8.08 42.90 -7.16
CA GLU A 142 9.53 43.07 -7.34
C GLU A 142 9.88 44.51 -7.71
N SER A 143 9.06 45.16 -8.55
CA SER A 143 9.26 46.58 -8.89
C SER A 143 9.13 47.50 -7.67
N LEU A 144 8.43 47.07 -6.61
CA LEU A 144 8.24 47.84 -5.40
C LEU A 144 9.47 47.86 -4.48
N GLN A 145 10.42 46.93 -4.69
CA GLN A 145 11.68 46.86 -3.92
C GLN A 145 12.54 48.11 -4.10
N ALA A 146 12.36 48.83 -5.23
CA ALA A 146 13.02 50.11 -5.46
C ALA A 146 12.62 51.20 -4.45
N TYR A 147 11.44 51.12 -3.83
CA TYR A 147 10.90 52.12 -2.91
C TYR A 147 11.29 51.88 -1.44
N SER A 148 12.61 51.86 -1.19
CA SER A 148 13.19 51.46 0.10
C SER A 148 13.30 52.56 1.17
N SER A 149 12.80 53.78 0.92
CA SER A 149 12.81 54.89 1.89
C SER A 149 11.63 55.84 1.63
N PRO A 150 11.23 56.69 2.59
CA PRO A 150 10.16 57.66 2.39
C PRO A 150 10.42 58.56 1.18
N GLY A 151 11.66 59.04 1.02
CA GLY A 151 12.05 59.85 -0.13
C GLY A 151 11.93 59.14 -1.48
N LYS A 152 12.14 57.81 -1.52
CA LYS A 152 11.91 57.01 -2.74
C LYS A 152 10.42 56.78 -2.98
N LEU A 153 9.63 56.48 -1.94
CA LEU A 153 8.16 56.35 -2.02
C LEU A 153 7.46 57.64 -2.44
N LYS A 154 8.07 58.81 -2.21
CA LYS A 154 7.57 60.08 -2.75
C LYS A 154 7.45 60.08 -4.28
N ASN A 155 8.29 59.30 -4.96
CA ASN A 155 8.28 59.14 -6.42
C ASN A 155 7.48 57.90 -6.87
N PHE A 156 6.54 57.43 -6.06
CA PHE A 156 5.72 56.26 -6.39
C PHE A 156 4.95 56.47 -7.69
N ARG A 157 5.24 55.62 -8.69
CA ARG A 157 4.78 55.84 -10.07
C ARG A 157 3.41 55.25 -10.40
N TYR A 158 2.91 54.34 -9.57
CA TYR A 158 1.66 53.63 -9.83
C TYR A 158 0.47 54.40 -9.28
N ASP A 159 -0.67 54.31 -9.96
CA ASP A 159 -1.92 54.82 -9.44
C ASP A 159 -2.65 53.79 -8.55
N ALA A 160 -3.72 54.21 -7.88
CA ALA A 160 -4.45 53.33 -6.97
C ALA A 160 -5.13 52.16 -7.69
N GLN A 161 -5.61 52.37 -8.92
CA GLN A 161 -6.29 51.34 -9.71
C GLN A 161 -5.30 50.28 -10.19
N GLU A 162 -4.11 50.69 -10.66
CA GLU A 162 -3.00 49.81 -11.02
C GLU A 162 -2.63 48.93 -9.82
N VAL A 163 -2.48 49.51 -8.62
CA VAL A 163 -2.17 48.77 -7.40
C VAL A 163 -3.29 47.76 -7.06
N THR A 164 -4.55 48.20 -7.05
CA THR A 164 -5.68 47.34 -6.72
C THR A 164 -5.90 46.21 -7.74
N SER A 165 -5.53 46.40 -9.00
CA SER A 165 -5.65 45.37 -10.05
C SER A 165 -4.86 44.09 -9.73
N HIS A 166 -3.81 44.19 -8.90
CA HIS A 166 -3.02 43.03 -8.48
C HIS A 166 -3.64 42.23 -7.33
N ARG A 167 -4.77 42.68 -6.74
CA ARG A 167 -5.45 41.96 -5.64
C ARG A 167 -5.91 40.56 -6.07
N ASP A 168 -6.39 40.42 -7.31
CA ASP A 168 -6.81 39.11 -7.84
C ASP A 168 -5.66 38.11 -7.91
N GLY A 169 -4.43 38.58 -8.16
CA GLY A 169 -3.25 37.72 -8.14
C GLY A 169 -2.89 37.25 -6.73
N LEU A 170 -3.04 38.11 -5.71
CA LEU A 170 -2.85 37.71 -4.31
C LEU A 170 -3.96 36.77 -3.82
N ASN A 171 -5.21 36.99 -4.25
CA ASN A 171 -6.31 36.06 -3.97
C ASN A 171 -6.06 34.70 -4.61
N SER A 172 -5.54 34.69 -5.85
CA SER A 172 -5.17 33.44 -6.56
C SER A 172 -4.03 32.71 -5.83
N LEU A 173 -3.04 33.45 -5.30
CA LEU A 173 -1.97 32.87 -4.46
C LEU A 173 -2.56 32.14 -3.25
N ALA A 174 -3.45 32.80 -2.50
CA ALA A 174 -4.08 32.22 -1.31
C ALA A 174 -4.94 30.98 -1.64
N GLU A 175 -5.66 31.00 -2.77
CA GLU A 175 -6.44 29.84 -3.24
C GLU A 175 -5.54 28.62 -3.51
N ILE A 176 -4.40 28.82 -4.17
CA ILE A 176 -3.47 27.73 -4.49
C ILE A 176 -2.74 27.23 -3.23
N GLU A 177 -2.34 28.12 -2.31
CA GLU A 177 -1.82 27.73 -1.00
C GLU A 177 -2.82 26.83 -0.27
N SER A 178 -4.10 27.25 -0.21
CA SER A 178 -5.17 26.47 0.43
C SER A 178 -5.36 25.10 -0.24
N LEU A 179 -5.28 25.02 -1.57
CA LEU A 179 -5.41 23.78 -2.32
C LEU A 179 -4.20 22.84 -2.09
N GLN A 180 -2.98 23.38 -1.98
CA GLN A 180 -1.77 22.61 -1.63
C GLN A 180 -1.86 22.00 -0.24
N GLU A 181 -2.31 22.78 0.75
CA GLU A 181 -2.52 22.28 2.10
C GLU A 181 -3.62 21.19 2.12
N LEU A 182 -4.71 21.38 1.37
CA LEU A 182 -5.78 20.40 1.27
C LEU A 182 -5.29 19.06 0.70
N VAL A 183 -4.48 19.10 -0.35
CA VAL A 183 -3.85 17.90 -0.93
C VAL A 183 -2.91 17.23 0.07
N THR A 184 -2.14 18.03 0.82
CA THR A 184 -1.21 17.53 1.83
C THR A 184 -1.96 16.81 2.97
N ASP A 185 -3.02 17.43 3.50
CA ASP A 185 -3.82 16.89 4.59
C ASP A 185 -4.52 15.58 4.21
N LEU A 186 -5.04 15.51 2.98
CA LEU A 186 -5.77 14.33 2.49
C LEU A 186 -4.82 13.24 1.96
N GLY A 187 -3.60 13.61 1.56
CA GLY A 187 -2.70 12.77 0.78
C GLY A 187 -2.30 11.46 1.46
N SER A 188 -2.00 11.48 2.76
CA SER A 188 -1.62 10.28 3.52
C SER A 188 -2.76 9.24 3.57
N THR A 189 -3.96 9.70 3.89
CA THR A 189 -5.17 8.85 3.94
C THR A 189 -5.57 8.38 2.54
N ALA A 190 -5.48 9.25 1.54
CA ALA A 190 -5.74 8.92 0.15
C ALA A 190 -4.80 7.81 -0.38
N SER A 191 -3.51 7.91 -0.08
CA SER A 191 -2.50 6.90 -0.43
C SER A 191 -2.76 5.56 0.27
N PHE A 192 -3.06 5.61 1.57
CA PHE A 192 -3.46 4.43 2.35
C PHE A 192 -4.65 3.72 1.70
N LEU A 193 -5.71 4.47 1.41
CA LEU A 193 -6.95 3.93 0.85
C LEU A 193 -6.76 3.34 -0.56
N SER A 194 -5.87 3.93 -1.36
CA SER A 194 -5.54 3.40 -2.70
C SER A 194 -4.86 2.03 -2.60
N THR A 195 -3.94 1.90 -1.64
CA THR A 195 -3.27 0.62 -1.39
C THR A 195 -4.24 -0.40 -0.82
N ALA A 196 -5.10 0.01 0.13
CA ALA A 196 -6.16 -0.80 0.70
C ALA A 196 -7.15 -1.34 -0.35
N GLU A 197 -7.52 -0.53 -1.35
CA GLU A 197 -8.36 -0.94 -2.49
C GLU A 197 -7.77 -2.13 -3.25
N ALA A 198 -6.45 -2.16 -3.45
CA ALA A 198 -5.76 -3.23 -4.15
C ALA A 198 -5.55 -4.51 -3.32
N VAL A 199 -5.81 -4.46 -2.01
CA VAL A 199 -5.56 -5.58 -1.07
C VAL A 199 -6.77 -6.47 -0.90
N LEU A 200 -7.98 -5.92 -0.97
CA LEU A 200 -9.23 -6.68 -0.87
C LEU A 200 -9.66 -7.26 -2.23
N PRO A 201 -10.54 -8.28 -2.25
CA PRO A 201 -11.14 -8.77 -3.48
C PRO A 201 -11.90 -7.66 -4.21
N ALA A 202 -11.84 -7.64 -5.53
CA ALA A 202 -12.41 -6.56 -6.36
C ALA A 202 -13.93 -6.41 -6.20
N GLU A 203 -14.60 -7.53 -5.88
CA GLU A 203 -16.05 -7.66 -5.69
C GLU A 203 -16.50 -7.30 -4.26
N HIS A 204 -15.57 -7.04 -3.34
CA HIS A 204 -15.92 -6.74 -1.96
C HIS A 204 -16.64 -5.37 -1.86
N GLU A 205 -17.73 -5.30 -1.07
CA GLU A 205 -18.55 -4.09 -0.96
C GLU A 205 -17.77 -2.83 -0.58
N TRP A 206 -16.77 -2.98 0.28
CA TRP A 206 -15.90 -1.87 0.68
C TRP A 206 -15.12 -1.28 -0.51
N VAL A 207 -14.67 -2.11 -1.46
CA VAL A 207 -13.97 -1.65 -2.68
C VAL A 207 -14.92 -0.80 -3.54
N GLY A 208 -16.19 -1.22 -3.68
CA GLY A 208 -17.21 -0.42 -4.36
C GLY A 208 -17.46 0.93 -3.69
N LYS A 209 -17.57 0.95 -2.34
CA LYS A 209 -17.70 2.20 -1.56
C LYS A 209 -16.49 3.11 -1.72
N MET A 210 -15.28 2.55 -1.71
CA MET A 210 -14.03 3.29 -1.88
C MET A 210 -13.95 3.93 -3.27
N LYS A 211 -14.25 3.19 -4.34
CA LYS A 211 -14.27 3.71 -5.71
C LYS A 211 -15.24 4.88 -5.87
N LYS A 212 -16.48 4.70 -5.38
CA LYS A 212 -17.50 5.77 -5.40
C LYS A 212 -17.04 7.01 -4.63
N ALA A 213 -16.46 6.82 -3.44
CA ALA A 213 -15.96 7.93 -2.65
C ALA A 213 -14.80 8.66 -3.33
N ARG A 214 -13.88 7.92 -3.97
CA ARG A 214 -12.78 8.49 -4.76
C ARG A 214 -13.32 9.36 -5.89
N ASP A 215 -14.26 8.83 -6.68
CA ASP A 215 -14.82 9.55 -7.83
C ASP A 215 -15.59 10.81 -7.39
N GLU A 216 -16.36 10.73 -6.31
CA GLU A 216 -17.07 11.88 -5.73
C GLU A 216 -16.11 12.96 -5.23
N VAL A 217 -15.04 12.58 -4.51
CA VAL A 217 -14.05 13.55 -3.98
C VAL A 217 -13.26 14.18 -5.12
N LEU A 218 -12.86 13.41 -6.14
CA LEU A 218 -12.19 13.95 -7.33
C LEU A 218 -13.08 14.93 -8.11
N ALA A 219 -14.37 14.61 -8.25
CA ALA A 219 -15.32 15.51 -8.91
C ALA A 219 -15.54 16.82 -8.11
N GLN A 220 -15.56 16.75 -6.78
CA GLN A 220 -15.69 17.95 -5.93
C GLN A 220 -14.40 18.78 -5.88
N LEU A 221 -13.22 18.14 -5.90
CA LEU A 221 -11.93 18.83 -5.95
C LEU A 221 -11.68 19.53 -7.29
N GLY A 222 -12.19 18.98 -8.39
CA GLY A 222 -12.09 19.58 -9.72
C GLY A 222 -13.06 20.73 -9.97
N ASP A 223 -13.96 21.03 -9.04
CA ASP A 223 -14.96 22.09 -9.13
C ASP A 223 -14.57 23.24 -8.18
N PRO A 224 -14.19 24.43 -8.69
CA PRO A 224 -13.75 25.57 -7.88
C PRO A 224 -14.76 25.98 -6.79
N ASP A 225 -16.06 25.94 -7.09
CA ASP A 225 -17.11 26.33 -6.15
C ASP A 225 -17.24 25.33 -4.99
N LYS A 226 -17.02 24.04 -5.29
CA LYS A 226 -17.12 22.98 -4.28
C LYS A 226 -15.85 22.84 -3.46
N ARG A 227 -14.67 22.92 -4.07
CA ARG A 227 -13.38 22.80 -3.37
C ARG A 227 -13.13 23.97 -2.41
N GLY A 228 -13.66 25.16 -2.73
CA GLY A 228 -13.58 26.36 -1.87
C GLY A 228 -14.61 26.42 -0.75
N ALA A 229 -15.55 25.47 -0.67
CA ALA A 229 -16.59 25.49 0.36
C ALA A 229 -16.00 25.22 1.75
N ALA A 230 -16.40 26.03 2.75
CA ALA A 230 -15.83 26.00 4.10
C ALA A 230 -15.88 24.61 4.79
N THR A 231 -16.90 23.80 4.48
CA THR A 231 -17.08 22.46 5.07
C THR A 231 -16.45 21.33 4.26
N PHE A 232 -15.98 21.59 3.03
CA PHE A 232 -15.52 20.54 2.12
C PHE A 232 -14.34 19.76 2.69
N ARG A 233 -13.35 20.47 3.24
CA ARG A 233 -12.14 19.90 3.86
C ARG A 233 -12.49 18.92 4.98
N GLU A 234 -13.29 19.38 5.95
CA GLU A 234 -13.66 18.58 7.12
C GLU A 234 -14.54 17.39 6.74
N GLN A 235 -15.53 17.58 5.86
CA GLN A 235 -16.40 16.50 5.40
C GLN A 235 -15.61 15.42 4.64
N THR A 236 -14.67 15.83 3.78
CA THR A 236 -13.82 14.90 3.05
C THR A 236 -12.88 14.13 3.98
N GLN A 237 -12.23 14.82 4.93
CA GLN A 237 -11.39 14.17 5.93
C GLN A 237 -12.16 13.11 6.73
N ARG A 238 -13.35 13.44 7.24
CA ARG A 238 -14.22 12.50 7.96
C ARG A 238 -14.60 11.31 7.10
N LYS A 239 -15.03 11.55 5.85
CA LYS A 239 -15.40 10.49 4.90
C LYS A 239 -14.25 9.52 4.63
N LEU A 240 -13.04 10.02 4.41
CA LEU A 240 -11.87 9.18 4.17
C LEU A 240 -11.44 8.43 5.45
N ALA A 241 -11.53 9.07 6.62
CA ALA A 241 -11.25 8.43 7.91
C ALA A 241 -12.24 7.30 8.22
N ASP A 242 -13.53 7.49 7.94
CA ASP A 242 -14.56 6.46 8.11
C ASP A 242 -14.33 5.27 7.19
N LEU A 243 -13.94 5.52 5.93
CA LEU A 243 -13.55 4.45 4.99
C LEU A 243 -12.32 3.69 5.47
N LYS A 244 -11.31 4.39 5.99
CA LYS A 244 -10.10 3.80 6.56
C LYS A 244 -10.45 2.90 7.75
N LYS A 245 -11.28 3.38 8.68
CA LYS A 245 -11.73 2.60 9.84
C LYS A 245 -12.52 1.35 9.41
N ALA A 246 -13.43 1.50 8.45
CA ALA A 246 -14.20 0.38 7.91
C ALA A 246 -13.30 -0.66 7.23
N TYR A 247 -12.24 -0.22 6.54
CA TYR A 247 -11.24 -1.10 5.97
C TYR A 247 -10.52 -1.91 7.03
N VAL A 248 -9.98 -1.24 8.06
CA VAL A 248 -9.20 -1.89 9.12
C VAL A 248 -10.01 -2.99 9.79
N GLN A 249 -11.29 -2.72 10.11
CA GLN A 249 -12.19 -3.71 10.70
C GLN A 249 -12.48 -4.89 9.76
N THR A 250 -12.72 -4.61 8.48
CA THR A 250 -12.92 -5.63 7.44
C THR A 250 -11.69 -6.54 7.31
N TYR A 251 -10.51 -5.92 7.19
CA TYR A 251 -9.25 -6.62 7.02
C TYR A 251 -8.93 -7.47 8.25
N LEU A 252 -9.10 -6.95 9.47
CA LEU A 252 -8.91 -7.71 10.72
C LEU A 252 -9.84 -8.93 10.77
N GLY A 253 -11.10 -8.76 10.41
CA GLY A 253 -12.06 -9.87 10.35
C GLY A 253 -11.63 -10.97 9.37
N MET A 254 -11.18 -10.59 8.18
CA MET A 254 -10.66 -11.55 7.19
C MET A 254 -9.34 -12.20 7.64
N HIS A 255 -8.47 -11.43 8.28
CA HIS A 255 -7.17 -11.90 8.79
C HIS A 255 -7.35 -12.94 9.90
N THR A 256 -8.19 -12.64 10.90
CA THR A 256 -8.49 -13.56 12.01
C THR A 256 -9.15 -14.85 11.53
N LYS A 257 -9.91 -14.81 10.43
CA LYS A 257 -10.45 -16.02 9.79
C LYS A 257 -9.35 -16.81 9.07
N ALA A 258 -8.48 -16.15 8.32
CA ALA A 258 -7.50 -16.81 7.46
C ALA A 258 -6.20 -17.24 8.17
N ARG A 259 -5.99 -16.83 9.43
CA ARG A 259 -4.76 -17.09 10.19
C ARG A 259 -5.08 -17.77 11.53
N LEU A 260 -4.19 -18.66 11.95
CA LEU A 260 -4.28 -19.28 13.27
C LEU A 260 -3.87 -18.25 14.34
N GLY A 261 -4.72 -18.13 15.36
CA GLY A 261 -4.41 -17.41 16.59
C GLY A 261 -3.48 -18.23 17.50
N VAL A 262 -3.17 -17.69 18.68
CA VAL A 262 -2.25 -18.34 19.64
C VAL A 262 -2.75 -19.73 20.07
N ASN A 263 -4.06 -19.88 20.25
CA ASN A 263 -4.64 -21.15 20.71
C ASN A 263 -4.66 -22.18 19.58
N GLU A 264 -5.04 -21.76 18.38
CA GLU A 264 -5.08 -22.61 17.20
C GLU A 264 -3.67 -23.03 16.77
N ASP A 265 -2.66 -22.16 16.89
CA ASP A 265 -1.26 -22.49 16.63
C ASP A 265 -0.71 -23.55 17.60
N LYS A 266 -1.04 -23.44 18.89
CA LYS A 266 -0.75 -24.49 19.88
C LYS A 266 -1.45 -25.81 19.51
N ARG A 267 -2.71 -25.75 19.07
CA ARG A 267 -3.46 -26.94 18.61
C ARG A 267 -2.80 -27.56 17.38
N LYS A 268 -2.41 -26.76 16.39
CA LYS A 268 -1.66 -27.22 15.21
C LYS A 268 -0.36 -27.93 15.62
N THR A 269 0.41 -27.33 16.51
CA THR A 269 1.66 -27.91 17.02
C THR A 269 1.44 -29.26 17.72
N ARG A 270 0.35 -29.37 18.51
CA ARG A 270 -0.06 -30.66 19.10
C ARG A 270 -0.43 -31.68 18.03
N LEU A 271 -1.22 -31.29 17.03
CA LEU A 271 -1.63 -32.19 15.94
C LEU A 271 -0.43 -32.66 15.09
N MET A 272 0.57 -31.79 14.86
CA MET A 272 1.80 -32.14 14.15
C MET A 272 2.69 -33.15 14.91
N SER A 273 2.52 -33.26 16.22
CA SER A 273 3.27 -34.19 17.08
C SER A 273 2.40 -35.31 17.67
N ASP A 274 1.16 -35.42 17.19
CA ASP A 274 0.13 -36.34 17.68
C ASP A 274 0.55 -37.80 17.52
N LYS A 275 0.13 -38.63 18.47
CA LYS A 275 0.43 -40.06 18.48
C LYS A 275 -0.17 -40.76 17.26
N ARG A 276 -1.40 -40.41 16.85
CA ARG A 276 -2.08 -40.93 15.66
C ARG A 276 -1.26 -40.65 14.40
N LEU A 277 -0.73 -39.44 14.27
CA LEU A 277 0.10 -39.06 13.13
C LEU A 277 1.42 -39.85 13.09
N LYS A 278 2.10 -40.00 14.24
CA LYS A 278 3.33 -40.82 14.35
C LYS A 278 3.07 -42.29 14.04
N MET A 279 1.90 -42.81 14.42
CA MET A 279 1.45 -44.15 14.13
C MET A 279 1.29 -44.37 12.61
N LEU A 280 0.59 -43.46 11.93
CA LEU A 280 0.46 -43.49 10.47
C LEU A 280 1.81 -43.37 9.75
N GLN A 281 2.72 -42.52 10.24
CA GLN A 281 4.08 -42.43 9.68
C GLN A 281 4.83 -43.76 9.78
N LYS A 282 4.75 -44.45 10.91
CA LYS A 282 5.35 -45.79 11.07
C LYS A 282 4.74 -46.81 10.12
N LEU A 283 3.41 -46.87 10.05
CA LEU A 283 2.70 -47.78 9.15
C LEU A 283 2.98 -47.49 7.68
N SER A 284 3.25 -46.23 7.32
CA SER A 284 3.53 -45.84 5.94
C SER A 284 4.74 -46.56 5.35
N THR A 285 5.63 -47.12 6.18
CA THR A 285 6.77 -47.93 5.71
C THR A 285 6.36 -49.25 5.06
N ILE A 286 5.14 -49.75 5.33
CA ILE A 286 4.58 -50.93 4.66
C ILE A 286 4.12 -50.51 3.25
N ASP A 287 4.58 -51.22 2.22
CA ASP A 287 4.39 -50.83 0.81
C ASP A 287 2.92 -50.77 0.36
N LEU A 288 2.05 -51.54 1.01
CA LEU A 288 0.61 -51.56 0.73
C LEU A 288 -0.11 -50.27 1.18
N MET A 289 0.45 -49.52 2.12
CA MET A 289 -0.28 -48.42 2.76
C MET A 289 -0.44 -47.21 1.82
N PRO A 290 -1.59 -46.51 1.83
CA PRO A 290 -1.85 -45.44 0.87
C PRO A 290 -1.20 -44.12 1.32
N ARG A 291 0.13 -44.05 1.15
CA ARG A 291 1.01 -42.95 1.59
C ARG A 291 0.56 -41.55 1.15
N GLN A 292 -0.12 -41.46 -0.01
CA GLN A 292 -0.58 -40.18 -0.56
C GLN A 292 -1.59 -39.47 0.36
N HIS A 293 -2.50 -40.20 1.02
CA HIS A 293 -3.47 -39.59 1.93
C HIS A 293 -2.77 -38.93 3.13
N LEU A 294 -1.76 -39.60 3.69
CA LEU A 294 -0.96 -39.06 4.79
C LEU A 294 -0.15 -37.83 4.36
N SER A 295 0.45 -37.86 3.18
CA SER A 295 1.21 -36.71 2.64
C SER A 295 0.29 -35.51 2.40
N ASN A 296 -0.89 -35.72 1.79
CA ASN A 296 -1.87 -34.67 1.58
C ASN A 296 -2.34 -34.04 2.90
N PHE A 297 -2.62 -34.88 3.91
CA PHE A 297 -2.96 -34.43 5.25
C PHE A 297 -1.86 -33.54 5.86
N GLN A 298 -0.61 -34.02 5.85
CA GLN A 298 0.53 -33.29 6.40
C GLN A 298 0.77 -31.95 5.69
N ASN A 299 0.64 -31.93 4.36
CA ASN A 299 0.78 -30.71 3.56
C ASN A 299 -0.31 -29.68 3.89
N ARG A 300 -1.57 -30.12 4.05
CA ARG A 300 -2.68 -29.25 4.47
C ARG A 300 -2.46 -28.69 5.87
N LEU A 301 -2.08 -29.54 6.83
CA LEU A 301 -1.78 -29.11 8.19
C LEU A 301 -0.62 -28.10 8.23
N ALA A 302 0.47 -28.39 7.51
CA ALA A 302 1.63 -27.51 7.43
C ALA A 302 1.30 -26.16 6.78
N GLY A 303 0.43 -26.16 5.76
CA GLY A 303 0.02 -24.99 5.00
C GLY A 303 -0.83 -23.96 5.78
N LEU A 304 -1.42 -24.34 6.92
CA LEU A 304 -2.12 -23.40 7.79
C LEU A 304 -1.14 -22.36 8.35
N LYS A 305 -1.37 -21.07 8.08
CA LYS A 305 -0.48 -19.98 8.51
C LYS A 305 -0.93 -19.40 9.84
N SER A 306 0.02 -19.12 10.73
CA SER A 306 -0.23 -18.48 12.03
C SER A 306 0.13 -17.01 11.98
N CYS A 307 -0.70 -16.15 12.55
CA CYS A 307 -0.39 -14.74 12.73
C CYS A 307 -1.32 -14.12 13.78
N PHE A 308 -0.74 -13.67 14.89
CA PHE A 308 -1.47 -13.11 16.03
C PHE A 308 -0.79 -11.86 16.62
N ALA A 309 0.24 -11.35 15.94
CA ALA A 309 0.95 -10.12 16.32
C ALA A 309 0.28 -8.85 15.78
N LEU A 310 -0.58 -8.99 14.76
CA LEU A 310 -1.22 -7.86 14.09
C LEU A 310 -2.12 -7.08 15.04
N THR A 311 -1.91 -5.77 15.11
CA THR A 311 -2.76 -4.85 15.88
C THR A 311 -3.53 -3.89 14.99
N GLU A 312 -4.59 -3.29 15.54
CA GLU A 312 -5.35 -2.24 14.85
C GLU A 312 -4.47 -1.02 14.53
N GLN A 313 -3.54 -0.66 15.42
CA GLN A 313 -2.62 0.47 15.23
C GLN A 313 -1.64 0.24 14.07
N GLU A 314 -1.09 -0.97 13.94
CA GLU A 314 -0.23 -1.32 12.80
C GLU A 314 -0.98 -1.27 11.47
N LEU A 315 -2.26 -1.68 11.47
CA LEU A 315 -3.11 -1.57 10.29
C LEU A 315 -3.54 -0.15 9.97
N ASP A 316 -3.64 0.72 10.98
CA ASP A 316 -3.90 2.14 10.75
C ASP A 316 -2.70 2.81 10.07
N ALA A 317 -1.47 2.39 10.39
CA ALA A 317 -0.26 2.89 9.73
C ALA A 317 -0.05 2.29 8.33
N THR A 318 -0.31 0.99 8.17
CA THR A 318 -0.04 0.25 6.93
C THR A 318 -1.21 -0.67 6.57
N PRO A 319 -1.74 -0.62 5.33
CA PRO A 319 -2.98 -1.33 4.99
C PRO A 319 -2.79 -2.86 4.87
N VAL A 320 -1.58 -3.38 5.01
CA VAL A 320 -1.26 -4.80 4.92
C VAL A 320 -0.55 -5.23 6.19
N CYS A 321 -0.89 -6.41 6.70
CA CYS A 321 -0.26 -6.98 7.88
C CYS A 321 1.27 -7.07 7.69
N PRO A 322 2.09 -6.37 8.49
CA PRO A 322 3.54 -6.37 8.33
C PRO A 322 4.19 -7.72 8.73
N HIS A 323 3.47 -8.54 9.49
CA HIS A 323 3.98 -9.80 10.04
C HIS A 323 3.82 -10.99 9.09
N CYS A 324 2.74 -11.04 8.31
CA CYS A 324 2.46 -12.16 7.40
C CYS A 324 2.12 -11.76 5.96
N ASN A 325 2.08 -10.46 5.67
CA ASN A 325 1.82 -9.89 4.35
C ASN A 325 0.51 -10.41 3.70
N TYR A 326 -0.50 -10.70 4.52
CA TYR A 326 -1.78 -11.26 4.07
C TYR A 326 -2.49 -10.31 3.11
N LYS A 327 -2.96 -10.83 1.98
CA LYS A 327 -3.70 -10.07 0.98
C LYS A 327 -4.96 -10.85 0.59
N PRO A 328 -6.14 -10.49 1.14
CA PRO A 328 -7.39 -11.19 0.86
C PRO A 328 -7.76 -11.30 -0.62
N GLY A 329 -7.35 -10.36 -1.47
CA GLY A 329 -7.64 -10.38 -2.91
C GLY A 329 -6.83 -11.41 -3.73
N VAL A 330 -5.75 -11.97 -3.18
CA VAL A 330 -4.90 -12.97 -3.89
C VAL A 330 -4.91 -14.35 -3.24
N GLU A 331 -5.34 -14.44 -1.99
CA GLU A 331 -5.56 -15.73 -1.33
C GLU A 331 -7.01 -16.18 -1.60
N PRO A 332 -7.24 -17.48 -1.86
CA PRO A 332 -8.59 -17.98 -2.08
C PRO A 332 -9.45 -17.73 -0.83
N PRO A 333 -10.78 -17.56 -0.98
CA PRO A 333 -11.69 -17.42 0.16
C PRO A 333 -11.48 -18.58 1.13
N ALA A 334 -10.94 -18.26 2.31
CA ALA A 334 -10.58 -19.28 3.28
C ALA A 334 -11.76 -19.56 4.20
N VAL A 335 -12.11 -20.84 4.34
CA VAL A 335 -12.80 -21.36 5.52
C VAL A 335 -11.98 -20.94 6.75
N PRO A 336 -12.62 -20.54 7.88
CA PRO A 336 -11.86 -20.16 9.07
C PRO A 336 -10.80 -21.20 9.43
N ALA A 337 -9.56 -20.76 9.62
CA ALA A 337 -8.40 -21.63 9.81
C ALA A 337 -8.56 -22.55 11.03
N GLY A 338 -9.26 -22.08 12.07
CA GLY A 338 -9.65 -22.90 13.22
C GLY A 338 -10.58 -24.06 12.85
N THR A 339 -11.57 -23.84 11.99
CA THR A 339 -12.47 -24.89 11.49
C THR A 339 -11.73 -25.89 10.62
N VAL A 340 -10.82 -25.44 9.76
CA VAL A 340 -9.97 -26.35 8.97
C VAL A 340 -9.11 -27.22 9.91
N LEU A 341 -8.67 -26.67 11.03
CA LEU A 341 -7.91 -27.43 12.03
C LEU A 341 -8.79 -28.46 12.76
N ASP A 342 -10.05 -28.14 13.06
CA ASP A 342 -11.03 -29.09 13.61
C ASP A 342 -11.27 -30.25 12.63
N GLU A 343 -11.50 -29.94 11.35
CA GLU A 343 -11.69 -30.92 10.28
C GLU A 343 -10.47 -31.84 10.12
N LEU A 344 -9.26 -31.30 10.22
CA LEU A 344 -8.03 -32.09 10.17
C LEU A 344 -7.90 -33.02 11.40
N ASP A 345 -8.34 -32.60 12.57
CA ASP A 345 -8.32 -33.46 13.75
C ASP A 345 -9.23 -34.68 13.58
N GLU A 346 -10.44 -34.48 13.06
CA GLU A 346 -11.38 -35.56 12.72
C GLU A 346 -10.90 -36.43 11.53
N GLU A 347 -10.30 -35.80 10.52
CA GLU A 347 -9.73 -36.52 9.38
C GLU A 347 -8.59 -37.45 9.83
N LEU A 348 -7.82 -37.06 10.84
CA LEU A 348 -6.76 -37.91 11.39
C LEU A 348 -7.32 -39.18 12.02
N ASP A 349 -8.45 -39.10 12.73
CA ASP A 349 -9.15 -40.30 13.24
C ASP A 349 -9.61 -41.21 12.10
N LYS A 350 -10.26 -40.62 11.09
CA LYS A 350 -10.72 -41.37 9.92
C LYS A 350 -9.57 -42.04 9.16
N LEU A 351 -8.40 -41.39 9.06
CA LEU A 351 -7.21 -41.97 8.45
C LEU A 351 -6.72 -43.20 9.22
N VAL A 352 -6.68 -43.12 10.56
CA VAL A 352 -6.32 -44.25 11.42
C VAL A 352 -7.29 -45.41 11.24
N GLU A 353 -8.60 -45.13 11.26
CA GLU A 353 -9.64 -46.15 11.05
C GLU A 353 -9.51 -46.82 9.68
N ASN A 354 -9.38 -46.03 8.62
CA ASN A 354 -9.25 -46.53 7.25
C ASN A 354 -7.99 -47.39 7.06
N TRP A 355 -6.85 -46.97 7.64
CA TRP A 355 -5.60 -47.73 7.55
C TRP A 355 -5.66 -49.03 8.35
N THR A 356 -6.33 -49.01 9.51
CA THR A 356 -6.61 -50.22 10.31
C THR A 356 -7.44 -51.21 9.51
N GLN A 357 -8.53 -50.75 8.88
CA GLN A 357 -9.39 -51.58 8.03
C GLN A 357 -8.67 -52.11 6.80
N THR A 358 -7.80 -51.29 6.18
CA THR A 358 -6.98 -51.72 5.03
C THR A 358 -6.08 -52.89 5.44
N LEU A 359 -5.38 -52.79 6.57
CA LEU A 359 -4.55 -53.88 7.08
C LEU A 359 -5.37 -55.13 7.39
N LEU A 360 -6.49 -55.00 8.10
CA LEU A 360 -7.36 -56.13 8.45
C LEU A 360 -7.90 -56.84 7.20
N THR A 361 -8.39 -56.08 6.22
CA THR A 361 -8.94 -56.63 4.97
C THR A 361 -7.88 -57.41 4.20
N ASN A 362 -6.66 -56.89 4.10
CA ASN A 362 -5.58 -57.57 3.40
C ASN A 362 -5.03 -58.78 4.16
N LEU A 363 -5.02 -58.76 5.50
CA LEU A 363 -4.64 -59.91 6.33
C LEU A 363 -5.72 -61.01 6.33
N GLU A 364 -6.98 -60.65 6.16
CA GLU A 364 -8.10 -61.58 6.09
C GLU A 364 -8.28 -62.21 4.70
N ASP A 365 -7.59 -61.69 3.68
CA ASP A 365 -7.57 -62.25 2.32
C ASP A 365 -7.06 -63.70 2.32
N PRO A 366 -7.70 -64.63 1.58
CA PRO A 366 -7.30 -66.04 1.54
C PRO A 366 -5.83 -66.27 1.16
N THR A 367 -5.25 -65.45 0.29
CA THR A 367 -3.86 -65.60 -0.14
C THR A 367 -2.89 -65.20 0.97
N THR A 368 -3.13 -64.06 1.64
CA THR A 368 -2.34 -63.58 2.76
C THR A 368 -2.48 -64.45 4.00
N LYS A 369 -3.64 -65.05 4.23
CA LYS A 369 -3.84 -66.01 5.34
C LYS A 369 -2.87 -67.19 5.27
N GLY A 370 -2.54 -67.67 4.06
CA GLY A 370 -1.52 -68.71 3.88
C GLY A 370 -0.11 -68.25 4.29
N ASN A 371 0.20 -66.97 4.11
CA ASN A 371 1.50 -66.40 4.50
C ASN A 371 1.68 -66.33 6.03
N LEU A 372 0.60 -66.27 6.81
CA LEU A 372 0.67 -66.30 8.28
C LEU A 372 1.32 -67.58 8.80
N ASP A 373 1.17 -68.70 8.08
CA ASP A 373 1.79 -69.97 8.44
C ASP A 373 3.28 -70.03 8.08
N LEU A 374 3.76 -69.12 7.23
CA LEU A 374 5.16 -69.01 6.82
C LEU A 374 5.97 -68.08 7.73
N LEU A 375 5.32 -67.39 8.67
CA LEU A 375 5.98 -66.58 9.68
C LEU A 375 6.59 -67.42 10.81
N LYS A 376 7.65 -66.87 11.42
CA LYS A 376 8.16 -67.34 12.71
C LYS A 376 7.11 -67.16 13.84
N PRO A 377 7.21 -67.93 14.95
CA PRO A 377 6.21 -67.92 16.02
C PRO A 377 5.94 -66.54 16.64
N GLU A 378 6.98 -65.74 16.89
CA GLU A 378 6.85 -64.40 17.51
C GLU A 378 6.12 -63.39 16.59
N PRO A 379 6.57 -63.13 15.35
CA PRO A 379 5.81 -62.32 14.38
C PRO A 379 4.36 -62.79 14.19
N LYS A 380 4.17 -64.12 14.10
CA LYS A 380 2.84 -64.73 13.92
C LYS A 380 1.91 -64.41 15.10
N LYS A 381 2.44 -64.40 16.33
CA LYS A 381 1.68 -64.06 17.53
C LYS A 381 1.26 -62.59 17.54
N LEU A 382 2.14 -61.68 17.12
CA LEU A 382 1.85 -60.25 17.01
C LEU A 382 0.72 -59.98 16.02
N VAL A 383 0.82 -60.52 14.80
CA VAL A 383 -0.18 -60.32 13.75
C VAL A 383 -1.53 -60.95 14.11
N ASN A 384 -1.54 -62.17 14.67
CA ASN A 384 -2.78 -62.79 15.15
C ASN A 384 -3.41 -62.03 16.32
N GLY A 385 -2.60 -61.43 17.18
CA GLY A 385 -3.08 -60.54 18.25
C GLY A 385 -3.81 -59.33 17.69
N PHE A 386 -3.26 -58.70 16.65
CA PHE A 386 -3.90 -57.58 15.95
C PHE A 386 -5.20 -57.99 15.27
N ILE A 387 -5.23 -59.10 14.51
CA ILE A 387 -6.45 -59.61 13.85
C ILE A 387 -7.56 -59.86 14.87
N LYS A 388 -7.24 -60.44 16.04
CA LYS A 388 -8.22 -60.70 17.10
C LYS A 388 -8.74 -59.42 17.75
N LYS A 389 -7.86 -58.46 18.03
CA LYS A 389 -8.22 -57.19 18.69
C LYS A 389 -8.94 -56.23 17.74
N ARG A 390 -8.70 -56.32 16.43
CA ARG A 390 -9.23 -55.43 15.38
C ARG A 390 -8.97 -53.94 15.62
N ALA A 391 -7.93 -53.64 16.40
CA ALA A 391 -7.50 -52.29 16.72
C ALA A 391 -5.96 -52.26 16.74
N LEU A 392 -5.38 -51.15 16.27
CA LEU A 392 -3.94 -50.94 16.32
C LEU A 392 -3.47 -50.89 17.79
N PRO A 393 -2.29 -51.43 18.11
CA PRO A 393 -1.69 -51.27 19.43
C PRO A 393 -1.42 -49.80 19.77
N ASP A 394 -1.49 -49.44 21.06
CA ASP A 394 -1.19 -48.08 21.55
C ASP A 394 0.24 -47.63 21.16
N GLU A 395 1.17 -48.59 21.14
CA GLU A 395 2.53 -48.40 20.63
C GLU A 395 2.82 -49.39 19.50
N ILE A 396 3.08 -48.85 18.31
CA ILE A 396 3.57 -49.62 17.16
C ILE A 396 5.11 -49.69 17.25
N ASP A 397 5.64 -50.84 17.65
CA ASP A 397 7.08 -51.13 17.63
C ASP A 397 7.56 -51.60 16.24
N GLN A 398 8.88 -51.74 16.07
CA GLN A 398 9.44 -52.18 14.79
C GLN A 398 9.14 -53.64 14.48
N ASP A 399 9.04 -54.50 15.50
CA ASP A 399 8.77 -55.92 15.33
C ASP A 399 7.37 -56.14 14.73
N PHE A 400 6.38 -55.36 15.18
CA PHE A 400 5.03 -55.39 14.63
C PHE A 400 4.98 -54.88 13.19
N ILE A 401 5.67 -53.78 12.87
CA ILE A 401 5.76 -53.26 11.49
C ILE A 401 6.42 -54.30 10.58
N HIS A 402 7.53 -54.89 11.03
CA HIS A 402 8.24 -55.90 10.26
C HIS A 402 7.36 -57.14 10.03
N ALA A 403 6.66 -57.61 11.06
CA ALA A 403 5.74 -58.73 10.95
C ALA A 403 4.59 -58.46 9.96
N LEU A 404 4.00 -57.26 10.00
CA LEU A 404 2.97 -56.86 9.02
C LEU A 404 3.54 -56.78 7.60
N GLY A 405 4.70 -56.14 7.44
CA GLY A 405 5.38 -56.03 6.15
C GLY A 405 5.76 -57.40 5.57
N GLU A 406 6.25 -58.31 6.39
CA GLU A 406 6.64 -59.67 6.00
C GLU A 406 5.42 -60.45 5.49
N VAL A 407 4.32 -60.50 6.23
CA VAL A 407 3.09 -61.21 5.83
C VAL A 407 2.49 -60.66 4.54
N LEU A 408 2.47 -59.33 4.43
CA LEU A 408 1.87 -58.60 3.31
C LEU A 408 2.81 -58.49 2.10
N SER A 409 4.05 -58.95 2.19
CA SER A 409 5.02 -58.92 1.08
C SER A 409 4.77 -59.97 0.00
N GLY A 410 3.86 -60.92 0.23
CA GLY A 410 3.62 -62.05 -0.68
C GLY A 410 4.66 -63.15 -0.52
N LEU A 411 4.73 -63.76 0.67
CA LEU A 411 5.68 -64.84 0.97
C LEU A 411 5.49 -66.04 0.06
N GLN A 412 6.60 -66.68 -0.31
CA GLN A 412 6.62 -67.85 -1.18
C GLN A 412 7.12 -69.06 -0.41
N LYS A 413 6.23 -70.04 -0.21
CA LYS A 413 6.59 -71.33 0.39
C LYS A 413 7.47 -72.13 -0.57
N VAL A 414 8.62 -72.61 -0.09
CA VAL A 414 9.48 -73.54 -0.80
C VAL A 414 9.56 -74.83 0.00
N PRO A 415 8.76 -75.86 -0.34
CA PRO A 415 8.81 -77.13 0.35
C PRO A 415 10.10 -77.87 -0.03
N VAL A 416 10.81 -78.38 0.97
CA VAL A 416 12.00 -79.22 0.81
C VAL A 416 11.69 -80.57 1.43
N LYS A 417 11.50 -81.58 0.58
CA LYS A 417 11.27 -82.95 1.02
C LYS A 417 12.58 -83.57 1.49
N ILE A 418 12.56 -84.28 2.62
CA ILE A 418 13.77 -84.93 3.17
C ILE A 418 14.43 -85.88 2.16
N ALA A 419 13.64 -86.58 1.33
CA ALA A 419 14.15 -87.48 0.31
C ALA A 419 14.95 -86.75 -0.79
N ASP A 420 14.45 -85.61 -1.25
CA ASP A 420 15.07 -84.81 -2.31
C ASP A 420 16.35 -84.13 -1.80
N LEU A 421 16.30 -83.61 -0.56
CA LEU A 421 17.47 -83.07 0.11
C LEU A 421 18.56 -84.14 0.28
N ARG A 422 18.18 -85.35 0.70
CA ARG A 422 19.12 -86.48 0.82
C ARG A 422 19.73 -86.86 -0.53
N ALA A 423 18.93 -86.89 -1.60
CA ALA A 423 19.42 -87.17 -2.94
C ALA A 423 20.42 -86.10 -3.42
N ALA A 424 20.10 -84.81 -3.19
CA ALA A 424 20.96 -83.69 -3.56
C ALA A 424 22.31 -83.72 -2.84
N LEU A 425 22.32 -84.01 -1.53
CA LEU A 425 23.56 -84.11 -0.75
C LEU A 425 24.44 -85.30 -1.17
N LEU A 426 23.84 -86.38 -1.67
CA LEU A 426 24.53 -87.56 -2.18
C LEU A 426 24.95 -87.44 -3.66
N SER A 427 24.56 -86.36 -4.35
CA SER A 427 24.90 -86.16 -5.76
C SER A 427 26.42 -86.04 -5.92
N GLY A 428 27.02 -86.82 -6.84
CA GLY A 428 28.49 -86.89 -6.98
C GLY A 428 29.20 -87.86 -6.03
N GLY A 429 28.46 -88.66 -5.24
CA GLY A 429 29.01 -89.81 -4.50
C GLY A 429 29.57 -89.49 -3.10
N SER A 430 29.99 -90.56 -2.41
CA SER A 430 30.59 -90.56 -1.07
C SER A 430 31.94 -91.31 -1.12
N PRO A 431 32.98 -90.88 -0.38
CA PRO A 431 33.02 -89.76 0.58
C PRO A 431 33.14 -88.38 -0.09
N ALA A 432 32.68 -87.34 0.60
CA ALA A 432 32.75 -85.94 0.17
C ALA A 432 33.39 -85.06 1.25
N THR A 433 34.11 -84.02 0.84
CA THR A 433 34.69 -83.01 1.73
C THR A 433 33.60 -82.05 2.25
N PRO A 434 33.84 -81.34 3.37
CA PRO A 434 32.90 -80.33 3.87
C PRO A 434 32.59 -79.22 2.85
N ALA A 435 33.56 -78.86 2.00
CA ALA A 435 33.37 -77.86 0.95
C ALA A 435 32.42 -78.37 -0.14
N GLU A 436 32.57 -79.62 -0.57
CA GLU A 436 31.67 -80.26 -1.53
C GLU A 436 30.24 -80.37 -0.97
N MET A 437 30.08 -80.72 0.31
CA MET A 437 28.76 -80.81 0.94
C MET A 437 28.04 -79.46 1.04
N LYS A 438 28.76 -78.38 1.39
CA LYS A 438 28.19 -77.02 1.38
C LYS A 438 27.77 -76.61 -0.03
N LYS A 439 28.64 -76.83 -1.02
CA LYS A 439 28.37 -76.51 -2.42
C LYS A 439 27.13 -77.23 -2.96
N ARG A 440 26.98 -78.54 -2.69
CA ARG A 440 25.80 -79.33 -3.08
C ARG A 440 24.50 -78.78 -2.46
N PHE A 441 24.56 -78.36 -1.19
CA PHE A 441 23.41 -77.77 -0.50
C PHE A 441 23.04 -76.39 -1.05
N GLU A 442 24.04 -75.54 -1.31
CA GLU A 442 23.86 -74.23 -1.93
C GLU A 442 23.26 -74.37 -3.33
N GLU A 443 23.81 -75.24 -4.19
CA GLU A 443 23.28 -75.49 -5.56
C GLU A 443 21.83 -75.98 -5.53
N TYR A 444 21.47 -76.87 -4.60
CA TYR A 444 20.09 -77.34 -4.45
C TYR A 444 19.13 -76.23 -4.02
N LEU A 445 19.53 -75.38 -3.08
CA LEU A 445 18.72 -74.24 -2.66
C LEU A 445 18.59 -73.20 -3.77
N ASP A 446 19.67 -72.93 -4.51
CA ASP A 446 19.68 -72.02 -5.65
C ASP A 446 18.74 -72.50 -6.75
N GLU A 447 18.70 -73.81 -7.04
CA GLU A 447 17.74 -74.37 -7.98
C GLU A 447 16.28 -74.20 -7.52
N LEU A 448 15.99 -74.48 -6.25
CA LEU A 448 14.64 -74.36 -5.69
C LEU A 448 14.14 -72.92 -5.57
N THR A 449 15.06 -71.98 -5.43
CA THR A 449 14.78 -70.55 -5.26
C THR A 449 15.01 -69.74 -6.55
N LYS A 450 15.41 -70.41 -7.63
CA LYS A 450 15.64 -69.79 -8.94
C LYS A 450 14.42 -69.00 -9.41
N GLY A 451 14.63 -67.74 -9.76
CA GLY A 451 13.57 -66.82 -10.22
C GLY A 451 12.65 -66.29 -9.12
N LYS A 452 12.90 -66.60 -7.84
CA LYS A 452 12.17 -66.06 -6.69
C LYS A 452 12.96 -64.93 -6.04
N GLU A 453 12.25 -63.99 -5.42
CA GLU A 453 12.89 -62.94 -4.63
C GLU A 453 13.37 -63.51 -3.29
N PRO A 454 14.69 -63.51 -2.98
CA PRO A 454 15.23 -64.16 -1.78
C PRO A 454 14.57 -63.69 -0.47
N GLY A 455 14.20 -62.42 -0.39
CA GLY A 455 13.55 -61.84 0.80
C GLY A 455 12.17 -62.44 1.11
N LYS A 456 11.45 -62.94 0.10
CA LYS A 456 10.08 -63.47 0.21
C LYS A 456 10.04 -65.00 0.35
N VAL A 457 11.15 -65.68 0.11
CA VAL A 457 11.22 -67.15 0.18
C VAL A 457 11.21 -67.63 1.63
N ARG A 458 10.37 -68.62 1.94
CA ARG A 458 10.35 -69.34 3.22
C ARG A 458 10.48 -70.84 2.95
N ILE A 459 11.65 -71.40 3.28
CA ILE A 459 11.93 -72.84 3.12
C ILE A 459 11.22 -73.61 4.25
N VAL A 460 10.42 -74.60 3.88
CA VAL A 460 9.69 -75.46 4.81
C VAL A 460 10.14 -76.90 4.57
N LEU A 461 10.69 -77.56 5.58
CA LEU A 461 11.07 -78.97 5.51
C LEU A 461 9.81 -79.84 5.68
N GLU A 462 9.58 -80.74 4.72
CA GLU A 462 8.42 -81.65 4.67
C GLU A 462 8.83 -83.12 4.71
#